data_AF-A0A257TNN5-F1
#
_entry.id   AF-A0A257TNN5-F1
#
_cell.length_a   1.000
_cell.length_b   1.000
_cell.length_c   1.000
_cell.angle_alpha   90.00
_cell.angle_beta   90.00
_cell.angle_gamma   90.00
#
_symmetry.space_group_name_H-M   'P 1'
#
loop_
_entity.id
_entity.type
_entity.pdbx_description
1 polymer ?
#
loop_
_entity_poly.entity_id
_entity_poly.type
_entity_poly.pdbx_seq_one_letter_code
_entity_poly.pdbx_strand_id
1 'polypeptide(L)'
;MKGLKPGAMVAFEFVERQPGEWVITDIKPGHPNYEAIKFLKDQGIVSGYKDGTFKPNQTVNRAEALKMLMTAFEVGTASNSNPNFKDVDKSAWFFRPLASAVEKSIVAGYKDG
;
A
#
# COMPACT_ATOMS: atom_id res chain seq x y z
N MET A 1 37.78 34.38 19.16
CA MET A 1 36.53 33.72 19.61
C MET A 1 35.37 34.64 19.22
N LYS A 2 34.72 34.40 18.08
CA LYS A 2 33.61 35.25 17.62
C LYS A 2 32.33 34.80 18.33
N GLY A 3 31.75 35.70 19.12
CA GLY A 3 30.58 35.44 19.95
C GLY A 3 29.32 35.10 19.14
N LEU A 4 28.56 34.16 19.67
CA LEU A 4 27.21 33.81 19.22
C LEU A 4 26.28 35.02 19.46
N LYS A 5 25.49 35.41 18.47
CA LYS A 5 24.48 36.48 18.63
C LYS A 5 23.32 35.95 19.51
N PRO A 6 22.82 36.72 20.50
CA PRO A 6 21.61 36.36 21.24
C PRO A 6 20.40 36.39 20.30
N GLY A 7 19.66 35.29 20.19
CA GLY A 7 18.45 35.20 19.35
C GLY A 7 18.36 34.01 18.40
N ALA A 8 19.26 33.02 18.49
CA ALA A 8 19.09 31.76 17.77
C ALA A 8 17.96 30.94 18.42
N MET A 9 16.71 31.22 18.03
CA MET A 9 15.66 30.19 18.13
C MET A 9 16.07 29.08 17.18
N VAL A 10 16.33 27.89 17.73
CA VAL A 10 16.45 26.67 16.95
C VAL A 10 15.05 26.41 16.40
N ALA A 11 14.76 26.96 15.22
CA ALA A 11 13.65 26.48 14.43
C ALA A 11 13.99 25.02 14.10
N PHE A 12 13.35 24.08 14.78
CA PHE A 12 13.10 22.78 14.17
C PHE A 12 12.32 23.11 12.92
N GLU A 13 13.02 23.22 11.79
CA GLU A 13 12.39 23.22 10.49
C GLU A 13 11.65 21.89 10.41
N PHE A 14 10.36 21.92 10.74
CA PHE A 14 9.43 21.00 10.12
C PHE A 14 9.58 21.26 8.64
N VAL A 15 10.45 20.49 7.99
CA VAL A 15 10.37 20.30 6.55
C VAL A 15 8.99 19.70 6.36
N GLU A 16 8.01 20.54 6.04
CA GLU A 16 6.82 20.07 5.34
C GLU A 16 7.37 19.35 4.13
N ARG A 17 7.36 18.02 4.19
CA ARG A 17 7.62 17.21 3.02
C ARG A 17 6.49 17.60 2.07
N GLN A 18 6.73 18.59 1.19
CA GLN A 18 5.91 18.82 0.01
C GLN A 18 5.78 17.43 -0.58
N PRO A 19 4.60 16.77 -0.52
CA PRO A 19 4.49 15.42 -1.00
C PRO A 19 4.94 15.51 -2.43
N GLY A 20 6.09 14.91 -2.76
CA GLY A 20 6.57 14.88 -4.13
C GLY A 20 5.42 14.25 -4.90
N GLU A 21 4.70 15.08 -5.64
CA GLU A 21 3.44 14.72 -6.23
C GLU A 21 3.81 13.63 -7.22
N TRP A 22 3.62 12.40 -6.82
CA TRP A 22 3.87 11.27 -7.69
C TRP A 22 2.71 11.31 -8.68
N VAL A 23 2.92 12.09 -9.74
CA VAL A 23 1.94 12.36 -10.79
C VAL A 23 1.74 11.05 -11.51
N ILE A 24 0.58 10.43 -11.29
CA ILE A 24 0.14 9.33 -12.12
C ILE A 24 -0.17 9.91 -13.50
N THR A 25 0.68 9.60 -14.47
CA THR A 25 0.68 10.24 -15.80
C THR A 25 -0.42 9.72 -16.73
N ASP A 26 -0.91 8.51 -16.49
CA ASP A 26 -1.89 7.80 -17.31
C ASP A 26 -3.33 7.87 -16.78
N ILE A 27 -3.56 8.61 -15.69
CA ILE A 27 -4.90 8.86 -15.10
C ILE A 27 -5.14 10.36 -14.99
N LYS A 28 -6.01 10.87 -15.86
CA LYS A 28 -6.34 12.31 -15.94
C LYS A 28 -7.77 12.58 -15.42
N PRO A 29 -8.06 13.81 -14.93
CA PRO A 29 -9.43 14.22 -14.63
C PRO A 29 -10.35 13.93 -15.81
N GLY A 30 -11.51 13.33 -15.52
CA GLY A 30 -12.47 12.86 -16.54
C GLY A 30 -12.34 11.38 -16.92
N HIS A 31 -11.27 10.68 -16.52
CA HIS A 31 -11.25 9.22 -16.60
C HIS A 31 -12.27 8.63 -15.59
N PRO A 32 -13.08 7.62 -15.95
CA PRO A 32 -14.14 7.10 -15.07
C PRO A 32 -13.65 6.66 -13.68
N ASN A 33 -12.42 6.15 -13.61
CA ASN A 33 -11.81 5.66 -12.36
C ASN A 33 -10.94 6.72 -11.64
N TYR A 34 -10.85 7.95 -12.16
CA TYR A 34 -9.92 8.97 -11.64
C TYR A 34 -10.09 9.21 -10.14
N GLU A 35 -11.32 9.53 -9.71
CA GLU A 35 -11.60 9.87 -8.31
C GLU A 35 -11.35 8.69 -7.36
N ALA A 36 -11.73 7.47 -7.76
CA ALA A 36 -11.51 6.28 -6.96
C ALA A 36 -10.01 5.98 -6.80
N ILE A 37 -9.24 6.06 -7.88
CA ILE A 37 -7.78 5.83 -7.85
C ILE A 37 -7.10 6.91 -7.00
N LYS A 38 -7.48 8.17 -7.17
CA LYS A 38 -6.94 9.29 -6.38
C LYS A 38 -7.21 9.07 -4.90
N PHE A 39 -8.45 8.75 -4.52
CA PHE A 39 -8.83 8.47 -3.14
C PHE A 39 -8.00 7.33 -2.54
N LEU A 40 -7.94 6.18 -3.21
CA LEU A 40 -7.18 5.03 -2.71
C LEU A 40 -5.67 5.31 -2.59
N LYS A 41 -5.11 6.11 -3.51
CA LYS A 41 -3.71 6.56 -3.43
C LYS A 41 -3.49 7.47 -2.23
N ASP A 42 -4.37 8.44 -2.00
CA ASP A 42 -4.25 9.40 -0.91
C ASP A 42 -4.41 8.70 0.46
N GLN A 43 -5.15 7.59 0.51
CA GLN A 43 -5.21 6.68 1.67
C GLN A 43 -4.03 5.70 1.77
N GLY A 44 -3.10 5.70 0.81
CA GLY A 44 -1.96 4.78 0.79
C GLY A 44 -2.31 3.31 0.50
N ILE A 45 -3.53 3.03 0.04
CA ILE A 45 -4.02 1.68 -0.28
C ILE A 45 -3.44 1.17 -1.60
N VAL A 46 -3.30 2.07 -2.57
CA VAL A 46 -2.69 1.78 -3.87
C VAL A 46 -1.54 2.71 -4.16
N SER A 47 -0.62 2.27 -5.01
CA SER A 47 0.51 3.04 -5.49
C SER A 47 0.67 2.84 -6.99
N GLY A 48 1.21 3.85 -7.68
CA GLY A 48 1.67 3.69 -9.05
C GLY A 48 2.95 2.85 -9.16
N TYR A 49 3.35 2.58 -10.39
CA TYR A 49 4.61 1.94 -10.75
C TYR A 49 5.73 2.96 -10.83
N LYS A 50 6.98 2.55 -10.60
CA LYS A 50 8.19 3.43 -10.64
C LYS A 50 8.36 4.26 -11.94
N ASP A 51 7.67 3.92 -13.01
CA ASP A 51 7.66 4.63 -14.29
C ASP A 51 6.68 5.83 -14.34
N GLY A 52 5.90 6.09 -13.28
CA GLY A 52 4.96 7.20 -13.22
C GLY A 52 3.53 6.83 -13.65
N THR A 53 3.23 5.55 -13.84
CA THR A 53 1.91 5.07 -14.30
C THR A 53 1.14 4.35 -13.19
N PHE A 54 -0.18 4.20 -13.36
CA PHE A 54 -1.06 3.38 -12.52
C PHE A 54 -1.58 2.14 -13.26
N LYS A 55 -1.70 2.20 -14.59
CA LYS A 55 -2.18 1.12 -15.47
C LYS A 55 -3.59 0.64 -15.09
N PRO A 56 -4.63 1.50 -15.17
CA PRO A 56 -5.98 1.20 -14.69
C PRO A 56 -6.64 -0.03 -15.32
N ASN A 57 -6.20 -0.42 -16.52
CA ASN A 57 -6.73 -1.56 -17.26
C ASN A 57 -5.89 -2.82 -17.07
N GLN A 58 -4.78 -2.74 -16.33
CA GLN A 58 -4.00 -3.92 -15.99
C GLN A 58 -4.76 -4.75 -14.96
N THR A 59 -4.94 -6.03 -15.25
CA THR A 59 -5.56 -6.96 -14.31
C THR A 59 -4.68 -7.16 -13.09
N VAL A 60 -5.28 -7.08 -11.91
CA VAL A 60 -4.62 -7.43 -10.64
C VAL A 60 -4.81 -8.91 -10.33
N ASN A 61 -3.81 -9.52 -9.70
CA ASN A 61 -3.94 -10.89 -9.21
C ASN A 61 -4.58 -10.94 -7.80
N ARG A 62 -4.89 -12.15 -7.33
CA ARG A 62 -5.53 -12.37 -6.02
C ARG A 62 -4.69 -11.85 -4.85
N ALA A 63 -3.36 -11.95 -4.93
CA ALA A 63 -2.47 -11.48 -3.87
C ALA A 63 -2.44 -9.95 -3.78
N GLU A 64 -2.45 -9.27 -4.93
CA GLU A 64 -2.53 -7.80 -5.00
C GLU A 64 -3.89 -7.30 -4.48
N ALA A 65 -4.99 -7.95 -4.88
CA ALA A 65 -6.33 -7.68 -4.36
C ALA A 65 -6.39 -7.86 -2.83
N LEU A 66 -5.82 -8.95 -2.32
CA LEU A 66 -5.71 -9.20 -0.89
C LEU A 66 -4.94 -8.08 -0.19
N LYS A 67 -3.79 -7.67 -0.72
CA LYS A 67 -3.00 -6.58 -0.15
C LYS A 67 -3.82 -5.30 -0.04
N MET A 68 -4.53 -4.91 -1.11
CA MET A 68 -5.39 -3.72 -1.10
C MET A 68 -6.45 -3.80 0.01
N LEU A 69 -7.14 -4.93 0.14
CA LEU A 69 -8.16 -5.12 1.19
C LEU A 69 -7.56 -5.06 2.60
N MET A 70 -6.44 -5.73 2.83
CA MET A 70 -5.79 -5.74 4.14
C MET A 70 -5.28 -4.35 4.52
N THR A 71 -4.77 -3.56 3.58
CA THR A 71 -4.37 -2.18 3.82
C THR A 71 -5.59 -1.28 4.08
N ALA A 72 -6.65 -1.40 3.27
CA ALA A 72 -7.86 -0.58 3.41
C ALA A 72 -8.56 -0.76 4.76
N PHE A 73 -8.52 -1.97 5.31
CA PHE A 73 -9.12 -2.30 6.61
C PHE A 73 -8.11 -2.34 7.77
N GLU A 74 -6.88 -1.88 7.54
CA GLU A 74 -5.80 -1.85 8.54
C GLU A 74 -5.58 -3.20 9.24
N VAL A 75 -5.71 -4.30 8.50
CA VAL A 75 -5.60 -5.66 9.04
C VAL A 75 -4.14 -6.04 9.20
N GLY A 76 -3.74 -6.37 10.43
CA GLY A 76 -2.39 -6.84 10.73
C GLY A 76 -2.00 -8.10 9.93
N THR A 77 -0.84 -8.06 9.29
CA THR A 77 -0.34 -9.08 8.34
C THR A 77 0.75 -10.00 8.92
N ALA A 78 0.95 -10.00 10.23
CA ALA A 78 2.08 -10.66 10.89
C ALA A 78 1.78 -12.09 11.41
N SER A 79 0.71 -12.74 10.95
CA SER A 79 0.39 -14.11 11.38
C SER A 79 1.53 -15.09 11.04
N ASN A 80 1.74 -16.05 11.96
CA ASN A 80 2.65 -17.18 11.78
C ASN A 80 1.90 -18.49 11.45
N SER A 81 0.58 -18.44 11.31
CA SER A 81 -0.26 -19.58 10.98
C SER A 81 0.06 -20.10 9.57
N ASN A 82 -0.02 -21.41 9.37
CA ASN A 82 0.10 -21.99 8.04
C ASN A 82 -1.31 -22.20 7.44
N PRO A 83 -1.70 -21.46 6.38
CA PRO A 83 -3.02 -21.60 5.79
C PRO A 83 -3.21 -22.88 4.97
N ASN A 84 -2.15 -23.69 4.75
CA ASN A 84 -2.18 -25.00 4.08
C ASN A 84 -2.69 -25.00 2.62
N PHE A 85 -2.60 -23.88 1.91
CA PHE A 85 -2.77 -23.85 0.46
C PHE A 85 -1.58 -24.53 -0.24
N LYS A 86 -1.85 -25.48 -1.14
CA LYS A 86 -0.82 -26.29 -1.81
C LYS A 86 -0.09 -25.52 -2.92
N ASP A 87 -0.75 -24.52 -3.49
CA ASP A 87 -0.29 -23.66 -4.58
C ASP A 87 0.43 -22.40 -4.07
N VAL A 88 0.62 -22.26 -2.76
CA VAL A 88 1.25 -21.09 -2.15
C VAL A 88 2.64 -21.44 -1.62
N ASP A 89 3.65 -20.77 -2.18
CA ASP A 89 5.01 -20.78 -1.65
C ASP A 89 5.08 -19.99 -0.32
N LYS A 90 5.66 -20.61 0.72
CA LYS A 90 5.83 -20.00 2.04
C LYS A 90 6.77 -18.79 2.04
N SER A 91 7.63 -18.66 1.02
CA SER A 91 8.53 -17.53 0.84
C SER A 91 7.88 -16.35 0.09
N ALA A 92 6.67 -16.54 -0.46
CA ALA A 92 5.98 -15.49 -1.19
C ALA A 92 5.68 -14.28 -0.30
N TRP A 93 5.80 -13.08 -0.87
CA TRP A 93 5.57 -11.81 -0.14
C TRP A 93 4.18 -11.70 0.48
N PHE A 94 3.20 -12.42 -0.09
CA PHE A 94 1.81 -12.42 0.36
C PHE A 94 1.49 -13.56 1.34
N PHE A 95 2.43 -14.45 1.68
CA PHE A 95 2.16 -15.61 2.54
C PHE A 95 1.63 -15.19 3.92
N ARG A 96 2.30 -14.25 4.60
CA ARG A 96 1.87 -13.77 5.93
C ARG A 96 0.57 -12.96 5.88
N PRO A 97 0.37 -12.03 4.92
CA PRO A 97 -0.94 -11.44 4.67
C PRO A 97 -2.06 -12.47 4.50
N LEU A 98 -1.84 -13.50 3.67
CA LEU A 98 -2.80 -14.58 3.44
C LEU A 98 -3.09 -15.37 4.72
N ALA A 99 -2.06 -15.73 5.49
CA ALA A 99 -2.22 -16.40 6.78
C ALA A 99 -3.08 -15.59 7.74
N SER A 100 -2.81 -14.29 7.87
CA SER A 100 -3.60 -13.37 8.69
C SER A 100 -5.06 -13.27 8.22
N ALA A 101 -5.29 -13.24 6.90
CA ALA A 101 -6.62 -13.14 6.34
C ALA A 101 -7.45 -14.41 6.55
N VAL A 102 -6.82 -15.60 6.47
CA VAL A 102 -7.47 -16.88 6.78
C VAL A 102 -7.79 -16.98 8.27
N GLU A 103 -6.84 -16.64 9.14
CA GLU A 103 -7.02 -16.66 10.59
C GLU A 103 -8.19 -15.76 11.02
N LYS A 104 -8.36 -14.61 10.36
CA LYS A 104 -9.45 -13.66 10.61
C LYS A 104 -10.73 -13.96 9.83
N SER A 105 -10.79 -15.08 9.12
CA SER A 105 -11.95 -15.49 8.29
C SER A 105 -12.34 -14.47 7.21
N ILE A 106 -11.38 -13.65 6.76
CA ILE A 106 -11.55 -12.72 5.62
C ILE A 106 -11.43 -13.48 4.30
N VAL A 107 -10.56 -14.49 4.26
CA VAL A 107 -10.34 -15.36 3.11
C VAL A 107 -10.59 -16.81 3.52
N ALA A 108 -11.28 -17.55 2.66
CA ALA A 108 -11.44 -18.99 2.78
C ALA A 108 -10.91 -19.68 1.51
N GLY A 109 -10.44 -20.92 1.67
CA GLY A 109 -10.02 -21.80 0.59
C GLY A 109 -11.13 -22.74 0.13
N TYR A 110 -10.95 -23.32 -1.06
CA TYR A 110 -11.80 -24.43 -1.51
C TYR A 110 -11.30 -25.75 -0.92
N LYS A 111 -12.15 -26.78 -0.94
CA LYS A 111 -11.87 -28.07 -0.29
C LYS A 111 -10.73 -28.86 -0.96
N ASP A 112 -10.47 -28.60 -2.23
CA ASP A 112 -9.43 -29.23 -3.04
C ASP A 112 -8.02 -28.68 -2.80
N GLY A 113 -7.93 -27.52 -2.14
CA GLY A 113 -6.69 -26.77 -1.93
C GLY A 113 -6.56 -25.72 -3.00
#